data_AF-A0A176S597-F1
#
_entry.id   AF-A0A176S597-F1
#
_cell.length_a   1.000
_cell.length_b   1.000
_cell.length_c   1.000
_cell.angle_alpha   90.00
_cell.angle_beta   90.00
_cell.angle_gamma   90.00
#
_symmetry.space_group_name_H-M   'P 1'
#
loop_
_entity.id
_entity.type
_entity.pdbx_description
1 polymer ?
#
loop_
_entity_poly.entity_id
_entity_poly.type
_entity_poly.pdbx_seq_one_letter_code
_entity_poly.pdbx_strand_id
1 'polypeptide(L)'
;MNKPIFLDCPFSEKDEVKKLGAQFDWDQKKWFIPPELEIEPFAKWLPKPPPSTTESLTLNDLMLYVQKTIAEQHNTRYWVRAELVNVSENVHVYMELADHDNEGHEVAKARATLWKHRAANQLQHFKEQTGLAFKPGIKVLLQVHVEFHTRYGFSLDVLDIDPSFTLGEMEAKLNRIRTRLKTEGIYTNNQKLAKTREFCKVAVIAPPTSGGFRRF
;
A
#
# COMPACT_ATOMS: atom_id res chain seq x y z
N MET A 1 24.27 25.99 12.30
CA MET A 1 24.65 24.79 11.52
C MET A 1 24.07 24.97 10.13
N ASN A 2 24.92 25.29 9.15
CA ASN A 2 24.49 25.53 7.78
C ASN A 2 24.35 24.16 7.08
N LYS A 3 23.17 23.85 6.52
CA LYS A 3 22.91 22.55 5.89
C LYS A 3 23.46 22.53 4.46
N PRO A 4 24.04 21.41 3.98
CA PRO A 4 24.48 21.29 2.59
C PRO A 4 23.28 21.39 1.63
N ILE A 5 23.43 22.13 0.53
CA ILE A 5 22.40 22.31 -0.51
C ILE A 5 22.66 21.29 -1.62
N PHE A 6 21.69 20.39 -1.87
CA PHE A 6 21.78 19.39 -2.93
C PHE A 6 21.41 19.97 -4.30
N LEU A 7 22.12 19.54 -5.34
CA LEU A 7 22.00 20.01 -6.72
C LEU A 7 21.29 18.98 -7.61
N ASP A 8 20.43 19.46 -8.51
CA ASP A 8 19.82 18.70 -9.60
C ASP A 8 20.74 18.65 -10.83
N CYS A 9 21.95 18.11 -10.68
CA CYS A 9 22.93 18.03 -11.76
C CYS A 9 22.78 16.74 -12.60
N PRO A 10 22.50 16.82 -13.91
CA PRO A 10 22.56 15.66 -14.80
C PRO A 10 24.00 15.13 -14.94
N PHE A 11 24.16 13.84 -15.21
CA PHE A 11 25.49 13.18 -15.29
C PHE A 11 26.43 13.83 -16.32
N SER A 12 25.88 14.38 -17.41
CA SER A 12 26.64 15.06 -18.47
C SER A 12 27.35 16.33 -17.99
N GLU A 13 26.86 16.97 -16.94
CA GLU A 13 27.36 18.26 -16.44
C GLU A 13 28.17 18.10 -15.14
N LYS A 14 28.46 16.86 -14.72
CA LYS A 14 29.16 16.52 -13.47
C LYS A 14 30.53 17.19 -13.34
N ASP A 15 31.23 17.38 -14.46
CA ASP A 15 32.59 17.93 -14.47
C ASP A 15 32.56 19.45 -14.24
N GLU A 16 31.47 20.12 -14.62
CA GLU A 16 31.26 21.55 -14.39
C GLU A 16 31.00 21.83 -12.91
N VAL A 17 30.06 21.10 -12.28
CA VAL A 17 29.78 21.25 -10.83
C VAL A 17 30.98 20.86 -9.97
N LYS A 18 31.74 19.83 -10.36
CA LYS A 18 32.99 19.45 -9.67
C LYS A 18 34.05 20.54 -9.76
N LYS A 19 34.19 21.18 -10.92
CA LYS A 19 35.15 22.27 -11.14
C LYS A 19 34.83 23.51 -10.30
N LEU A 20 33.54 23.76 -10.06
CA LEU A 20 33.06 24.85 -9.20
C LEU A 20 33.22 24.56 -7.71
N GLY A 21 33.60 23.34 -7.31
CA GLY A 21 33.87 22.97 -5.91
C GLY A 21 32.73 22.22 -5.22
N ALA A 22 31.68 21.80 -5.93
CA ALA A 22 30.67 20.91 -5.36
C ALA A 22 31.28 19.55 -4.99
N GLN A 23 30.73 18.93 -3.94
CA GLN A 23 31.10 17.59 -3.50
C GLN A 23 29.99 16.61 -3.82
N PHE A 24 30.34 15.32 -3.96
CA PHE A 24 29.36 14.27 -4.24
C PHE A 24 29.09 13.46 -2.98
N ASP A 25 27.82 13.40 -2.59
CA ASP A 25 27.35 12.55 -1.50
C ASP A 25 27.07 11.14 -2.07
N TRP A 26 27.82 10.14 -1.61
CA TRP A 26 27.69 8.75 -2.05
C TRP A 26 26.47 8.04 -1.46
N ASP A 27 25.96 8.49 -0.32
CA ASP A 27 24.77 7.93 0.33
C ASP A 27 23.52 8.39 -0.43
N GLN A 28 23.45 9.69 -0.74
CA GLN A 28 22.33 10.29 -1.48
C GLN A 28 22.49 10.23 -3.01
N LYS A 29 23.67 9.86 -3.50
CA LYS A 29 24.06 9.88 -4.93
C LYS A 29 23.79 11.23 -5.60
N LYS A 30 23.97 12.32 -4.87
CA LYS A 30 23.69 13.69 -5.33
C LYS A 30 24.90 14.58 -5.10
N TRP A 31 25.06 15.58 -5.98
CA TRP A 31 26.01 16.66 -5.77
C TRP A 31 25.48 17.63 -4.72
N PHE A 32 26.34 18.20 -3.90
CA PHE A 32 25.98 19.21 -2.92
C PHE A 32 27.01 20.34 -2.83
N ILE A 33 26.54 21.52 -2.46
CA ILE A 33 27.35 22.71 -2.18
C ILE A 33 27.78 22.65 -0.70
N PRO A 34 29.08 22.62 -0.38
CA PRO A 34 29.58 22.76 0.98
C PRO A 34 29.14 24.11 1.59
N PRO A 35 28.88 24.18 2.90
CA PRO A 35 28.34 25.38 3.54
C PRO A 35 29.25 26.62 3.47
N GLU A 36 30.53 26.46 3.13
CA GLU A 36 31.53 27.52 2.95
C GLU A 36 31.61 28.08 1.51
N LEU A 37 30.87 27.49 0.56
CA LEU A 37 30.98 27.81 -0.87
C LEU A 37 29.84 28.71 -1.35
N GLU A 38 30.16 29.66 -2.23
CA GLU A 38 29.16 30.57 -2.81
C GLU A 38 28.14 29.81 -3.68
N ILE A 39 26.87 30.20 -3.56
CA ILE A 39 25.74 29.52 -4.20
C ILE A 39 25.51 30.01 -5.64
N GLU A 40 25.92 31.25 -5.97
CA GLU A 40 25.66 31.88 -7.26
C GLU A 40 26.16 31.09 -8.48
N PRO A 41 27.39 30.52 -8.48
CA PRO A 41 27.87 29.73 -9.61
C PRO A 41 27.04 28.47 -9.87
N PHE A 42 26.30 28.00 -8.85
CA PHE A 42 25.48 26.80 -8.92
C PHE A 42 24.02 27.06 -9.27
N ALA A 43 23.63 28.31 -9.54
CA ALA A 43 22.24 28.70 -9.80
C ALA A 43 21.53 27.83 -10.86
N LYS A 44 22.28 27.37 -11.87
CA LYS A 44 21.79 26.47 -12.93
C LYS A 44 21.31 25.11 -12.41
N TRP A 45 21.93 24.60 -11.34
CA TRP A 45 21.67 23.26 -10.78
C TRP A 45 20.96 23.29 -9.44
N LEU A 46 20.58 24.48 -8.96
CA LEU A 46 19.75 24.58 -7.76
C LEU A 46 18.42 23.87 -8.00
N PRO A 47 17.87 23.21 -6.96
CA PRO A 47 16.57 22.58 -7.06
C PRO A 47 15.57 23.66 -7.40
N LYS A 48 14.94 23.53 -8.57
CA LYS A 48 14.00 24.55 -9.04
C LYS A 48 12.88 24.66 -7.99
N PRO A 49 12.59 25.87 -7.49
CA PRO A 49 11.47 26.05 -6.57
C PRO A 49 10.18 25.54 -7.27
N PRO A 50 9.16 25.14 -6.49
CA PRO A 50 7.86 24.83 -7.06
C PRO A 50 7.46 25.94 -8.03
N PRO A 51 6.91 25.59 -9.20
CA PRO A 51 6.59 26.60 -10.19
C PRO A 51 5.65 27.63 -9.55
N SER A 52 6.04 28.90 -9.65
CA SER A 52 5.35 30.02 -9.01
C SER A 52 3.92 30.17 -9.55
N THR A 53 2.97 30.52 -8.69
CA THR A 53 1.52 30.66 -8.95
C THR A 53 1.15 31.61 -10.11
N THR A 54 2.11 32.34 -10.67
CA THR A 54 1.91 33.37 -11.69
C THR A 54 2.09 32.87 -13.13
N GLU A 55 2.64 31.67 -13.36
CA GLU A 55 2.85 31.11 -14.69
C GLU A 55 1.89 29.94 -14.99
N SER A 56 1.38 29.85 -16.23
CA SER A 56 0.54 28.74 -16.67
C SER A 56 1.40 27.49 -16.93
N LEU A 57 1.23 26.44 -16.13
CA LEU A 57 1.86 25.14 -16.33
C LEU A 57 0.98 24.24 -17.20
N THR A 58 1.61 23.37 -17.99
CA THR A 58 0.85 22.26 -18.59
C THR A 58 0.52 21.22 -17.53
N LEU A 59 -0.55 20.44 -17.76
CA LEU A 59 -0.89 19.31 -16.89
C LEU A 59 0.30 18.33 -16.78
N ASN A 60 1.03 18.10 -17.87
CA ASN A 60 2.17 17.19 -17.87
C ASN A 60 3.30 17.72 -16.97
N ASP A 61 3.60 19.02 -17.00
CA ASP A 61 4.63 19.62 -16.16
C ASP A 61 4.28 19.49 -14.67
N LEU A 62 3.02 19.74 -14.31
CA LEU A 62 2.54 19.54 -12.94
C LEU A 62 2.65 18.07 -12.52
N MET A 63 2.24 17.13 -13.38
CA MET A 63 2.29 15.69 -13.08
C MET A 63 3.73 15.18 -12.93
N LEU A 64 4.66 15.65 -13.77
CA LEU A 64 6.08 15.34 -13.65
C LEU A 64 6.69 15.92 -12.37
N TYR A 65 6.28 17.14 -11.98
CA TYR A 65 6.72 17.76 -10.74
C TYR A 65 6.26 16.96 -9.51
N VAL A 66 4.99 16.55 -9.47
CA VAL A 66 4.45 15.69 -8.40
C VAL A 66 5.18 14.34 -8.38
N GLN A 67 5.39 13.72 -9.54
CA GLN A 67 6.14 12.47 -9.65
C GLN A 67 7.55 12.60 -9.05
N LYS A 68 8.28 13.66 -9.42
CA LYS A 68 9.63 13.91 -8.90
C LYS A 68 9.61 14.09 -7.39
N THR A 69 8.69 14.92 -6.88
CA THR A 69 8.58 15.21 -5.44
C THR A 69 8.32 13.94 -4.64
N ILE A 70 7.39 13.10 -5.10
CA ILE A 70 7.07 11.82 -4.45
C ILE A 70 8.27 10.87 -4.52
N ALA A 71 8.92 10.76 -5.68
CA ALA A 71 10.08 9.88 -5.84
C ALA A 71 11.27 10.29 -4.95
N GLU A 72 11.47 11.59 -4.72
CA GLU A 72 12.55 12.08 -3.86
C GLU A 72 12.23 11.96 -2.37
N GLN A 73 10.98 12.22 -1.97
CA GLN A 73 10.58 12.21 -0.56
C GLN A 73 10.15 10.83 -0.05
N HIS A 74 9.69 9.94 -0.92
CA HIS A 74 9.13 8.65 -0.56
C HIS A 74 9.82 7.47 -1.26
N ASN A 75 11.16 7.48 -1.29
CA ASN A 75 11.98 6.39 -1.85
C ASN A 75 12.20 5.20 -0.89
N THR A 76 11.34 5.05 0.12
CA THR A 76 11.45 3.99 1.13
C THR A 76 10.28 3.02 1.03
N ARG A 77 10.40 1.89 1.72
CA ARG A 77 9.35 0.87 1.82
C ARG A 77 8.54 1.09 3.08
N TYR A 78 7.23 0.92 2.99
CA TYR A 78 6.31 1.11 4.11
C TYR A 78 5.51 -0.18 4.34
N TRP A 79 5.34 -0.57 5.59
CA TRP A 79 4.37 -1.58 5.96
C TRP A 79 3.02 -0.90 6.21
N VAL A 80 2.01 -1.27 5.42
CA VAL A 80 0.68 -0.64 5.43
C VAL A 80 -0.37 -1.70 5.71
N ARG A 81 -1.20 -1.44 6.72
CA ARG A 81 -2.41 -2.21 7.00
C ARG A 81 -3.53 -1.69 6.11
N ALA A 82 -4.23 -2.58 5.43
CA ALA A 82 -5.39 -2.23 4.63
C ALA A 82 -6.37 -3.40 4.50
N GLU A 83 -7.58 -3.11 4.07
CA GLU A 83 -8.57 -4.09 3.63
C GLU A 83 -8.58 -4.17 2.10
N LEU A 84 -8.67 -5.39 1.58
CA LEU A 84 -8.83 -5.62 0.15
C LEU A 84 -10.27 -5.33 -0.27
N VAL A 85 -10.48 -4.26 -1.02
CA VAL A 85 -11.80 -3.93 -1.58
C VAL A 85 -12.04 -4.68 -2.87
N ASN A 86 -11.02 -4.73 -3.72
CA ASN A 86 -11.08 -5.42 -5.00
C ASN A 86 -9.73 -6.08 -5.30
N VAL A 87 -9.77 -7.23 -5.97
CA VAL A 87 -8.60 -7.96 -6.43
C VAL A 87 -8.90 -8.49 -7.82
N SER A 88 -8.09 -8.11 -8.80
CA SER A 88 -8.18 -8.56 -10.18
C SER A 88 -6.86 -9.22 -10.58
N GLU A 89 -6.94 -10.50 -10.88
CA GLU A 89 -5.80 -11.32 -11.29
C GLU A 89 -5.84 -11.50 -12.82
N ASN A 90 -4.99 -10.78 -13.54
CA ASN A 90 -4.76 -11.00 -14.97
C ASN A 90 -3.29 -11.40 -15.20
N VAL A 91 -2.47 -10.48 -15.73
CA VAL A 91 -1.01 -10.65 -15.84
C VAL A 91 -0.34 -10.27 -14.53
N HIS A 92 -0.81 -9.18 -13.93
CA HIS A 92 -0.46 -8.70 -12.60
C HIS A 92 -1.69 -8.77 -11.72
N VAL A 93 -1.48 -8.68 -10.42
CA VAL A 93 -2.56 -8.63 -9.45
C VAL A 93 -2.79 -7.15 -9.14
N TYR A 94 -3.89 -6.62 -9.66
CA TYR A 94 -4.32 -5.27 -9.36
C TYR A 94 -5.29 -5.31 -8.21
N MET A 95 -5.14 -4.40 -7.26
CA MET A 95 -5.96 -4.40 -6.07
C MET A 95 -6.32 -2.98 -5.64
N GLU A 96 -7.50 -2.85 -5.05
CA GLU A 96 -7.92 -1.64 -4.36
C GLU A 96 -7.85 -1.90 -2.86
N LEU A 97 -7.15 -1.02 -2.18
CA LEU A 97 -6.96 -1.02 -0.74
C LEU A 97 -7.82 0.07 -0.14
N ALA A 98 -8.52 -0.25 0.95
CA ALA A 98 -9.19 0.73 1.78
C ALA A 98 -8.79 0.58 3.24
N ASP A 99 -8.78 1.69 3.96
CA ASP A 99 -8.74 1.69 5.42
C ASP A 99 -10.06 2.26 5.96
N HIS A 100 -10.54 1.66 7.03
CA HIS A 100 -11.80 2.01 7.65
C HIS A 100 -11.57 2.39 9.12
N ASP A 101 -12.25 3.43 9.58
CA ASP A 101 -12.23 3.81 10.99
C ASP A 101 -12.96 2.78 11.89
N ASN A 102 -13.04 3.08 13.20
CA ASN A 102 -13.75 2.22 14.16
C ASN A 102 -15.27 2.21 13.96
N GLU A 103 -15.82 3.16 13.20
CA GLU A 103 -17.25 3.28 12.89
C GLU A 103 -17.59 2.58 11.55
N GLY A 104 -16.58 2.20 10.78
CA GLY A 104 -16.70 1.53 9.48
C GLY A 104 -16.72 2.48 8.29
N HIS A 105 -16.41 3.75 8.47
CA HIS A 105 -16.28 4.71 7.37
C HIS A 105 -14.93 4.56 6.67
N GLU A 106 -14.94 4.56 5.34
CA GLU A 106 -13.72 4.55 4.53
C GLU A 106 -12.96 5.87 4.71
N VAL A 107 -11.78 5.81 5.33
CA VAL A 107 -10.93 6.99 5.60
C VAL A 107 -9.82 7.16 4.57
N ALA A 108 -9.42 6.07 3.91
CA ALA A 108 -8.37 6.09 2.90
C ALA A 108 -8.65 5.03 1.85
N LYS A 109 -8.30 5.34 0.60
CA LYS A 109 -8.36 4.41 -0.52
C LYS A 109 -7.20 4.61 -1.47
N ALA A 110 -6.59 3.50 -1.90
CA ALA A 110 -5.47 3.52 -2.84
C ALA A 110 -5.51 2.32 -3.78
N ARG A 111 -4.95 2.50 -4.97
CA ARG A 111 -4.66 1.38 -5.88
C ARG A 111 -3.30 0.81 -5.54
N ALA A 112 -3.19 -0.50 -5.62
CA ALA A 112 -1.91 -1.19 -5.52
C ALA A 112 -1.77 -2.23 -6.63
N THR A 113 -0.54 -2.53 -6.98
CA THR A 113 -0.18 -3.51 -7.99
C THR A 113 0.84 -4.46 -7.38
N LEU A 114 0.58 -5.75 -7.49
CA LEU A 114 1.54 -6.80 -7.21
C LEU A 114 1.97 -7.42 -8.54
N TRP A 115 3.21 -7.13 -8.93
CA TRP A 115 3.75 -7.53 -10.22
C TRP A 115 3.90 -9.05 -10.35
N LYS A 116 3.80 -9.54 -11.60
CA LYS A 116 3.72 -10.97 -11.95
C LYS A 116 4.86 -11.80 -11.34
N HIS A 117 6.08 -11.28 -11.39
CA HIS A 117 7.28 -11.97 -10.94
C HIS A 117 7.29 -12.20 -9.42
N ARG A 118 6.53 -11.40 -8.65
CA ARG A 118 6.36 -11.57 -7.20
C ARG A 118 5.06 -12.26 -6.84
N ALA A 119 4.00 -12.01 -7.60
CA ALA A 119 2.64 -12.46 -7.32
C ALA A 119 2.55 -13.97 -7.04
N ALA A 120 3.14 -14.80 -7.91
CA ALA A 120 3.05 -16.26 -7.78
C ALA A 120 3.57 -16.77 -6.42
N ASN A 121 4.77 -16.34 -6.03
CA ASN A 121 5.39 -16.78 -4.78
C ASN A 121 4.67 -16.19 -3.55
N GLN A 122 4.32 -14.90 -3.60
CA GLN A 122 3.69 -14.20 -2.49
C GLN A 122 2.28 -14.73 -2.20
N LEU A 123 1.46 -14.92 -3.23
CA LEU A 123 0.11 -15.45 -3.09
C LEU A 123 0.11 -16.92 -2.65
N GLN A 124 1.05 -17.72 -3.15
CA GLN A 124 1.21 -19.10 -2.72
C GLN A 124 1.60 -19.18 -1.24
N HIS A 125 2.64 -18.44 -0.83
CA HIS A 125 3.09 -18.37 0.56
C HIS A 125 1.97 -17.92 1.50
N PHE A 126 1.24 -16.88 1.11
CA PHE A 126 0.08 -16.38 1.85
C PHE A 126 -0.99 -17.46 2.05
N LYS A 127 -1.31 -18.20 1.00
CA LYS A 127 -2.31 -19.27 1.04
C LYS A 127 -1.87 -20.48 1.87
N GLU A 128 -0.59 -20.84 1.81
CA GLU A 128 -0.02 -21.94 2.60
C GLU A 128 -0.05 -21.64 4.10
N GLN A 129 0.22 -20.39 4.49
CA GLN A 129 0.24 -20.00 5.91
C GLN A 129 -1.15 -19.69 6.48
N THR A 130 -2.00 -18.99 5.74
CA THR A 130 -3.32 -18.57 6.24
C THR A 130 -4.42 -19.57 5.93
N GLY A 131 -4.21 -20.46 4.96
CA GLY A 131 -5.26 -21.32 4.39
C GLY A 131 -6.31 -20.55 3.58
N LEU A 132 -6.16 -19.24 3.38
CA LEU A 132 -7.11 -18.38 2.69
C LEU A 132 -6.63 -18.02 1.29
N ALA A 133 -7.60 -17.83 0.39
CA ALA A 133 -7.34 -17.17 -0.88
C ALA A 133 -7.21 -15.66 -0.67
N PHE A 134 -6.37 -15.01 -1.46
CA PHE A 134 -6.20 -13.57 -1.45
C PHE A 134 -7.35 -12.90 -2.21
N LYS A 135 -8.42 -12.57 -1.48
CA LYS A 135 -9.70 -12.13 -2.06
C LYS A 135 -10.24 -10.89 -1.33
N PRO A 136 -11.20 -10.15 -1.92
CA PRO A 136 -11.83 -9.02 -1.24
C PRO A 136 -12.42 -9.35 0.14
N GLY A 137 -12.39 -8.36 1.04
CA GLY A 137 -12.92 -8.42 2.41
C GLY A 137 -11.95 -8.96 3.46
N ILE A 138 -10.69 -9.22 3.11
CA ILE A 138 -9.64 -9.58 4.07
C ILE A 138 -8.79 -8.36 4.42
N LYS A 139 -8.41 -8.25 5.70
CA LYS A 139 -7.40 -7.29 6.15
C LYS A 139 -6.03 -7.92 5.98
N VAL A 140 -5.10 -7.13 5.44
CA VAL A 140 -3.74 -7.55 5.10
C VAL A 140 -2.74 -6.51 5.59
N LEU A 141 -1.51 -6.95 5.81
CA LEU A 141 -0.36 -6.10 6.04
C LEU A 141 0.59 -6.27 4.86
N LEU A 142 0.81 -5.20 4.11
CA LEU A 142 1.56 -5.20 2.85
C LEU A 142 2.80 -4.32 2.99
N GLN A 143 3.95 -4.81 2.54
CA GLN A 143 5.10 -3.96 2.31
C GLN A 143 4.95 -3.32 0.93
N VAL A 144 4.87 -2.00 0.89
CA VAL A 144 4.63 -1.25 -0.34
C VAL A 144 5.71 -0.21 -0.59
N HIS A 145 5.87 0.13 -1.86
CA HIS A 145 6.62 1.29 -2.33
C HIS A 145 5.64 2.26 -3.00
N VAL A 146 5.81 3.57 -2.75
CA VAL A 146 4.94 4.60 -3.32
C VAL A 146 5.38 4.89 -4.75
N GLU A 147 4.46 4.80 -5.70
CA GLU A 147 4.73 5.09 -7.10
C GLU A 147 3.70 6.08 -7.65
N PHE A 148 4.17 7.04 -8.44
CA PHE A 148 3.30 8.00 -9.11
C PHE A 148 3.58 7.96 -10.61
N HIS A 149 2.55 7.66 -11.38
CA HIS A 149 2.60 7.68 -12.84
C HIS A 149 1.84 8.88 -13.37
N THR A 150 2.40 9.56 -14.38
CA THR A 150 1.76 10.73 -14.99
C THR A 150 0.40 10.42 -15.63
N ARG A 151 0.20 9.18 -16.11
CA ARG A 151 -1.06 8.74 -16.74
C ARG A 151 -2.07 8.11 -15.76
N TYR A 152 -1.59 7.31 -14.82
CA TYR A 152 -2.45 6.50 -13.95
C TYR A 152 -2.62 7.09 -12.54
N GLY A 153 -1.79 8.07 -12.18
CA GLY A 153 -1.78 8.73 -10.89
C GLY A 153 -1.01 7.94 -9.83
N PHE A 154 -1.46 8.11 -8.59
CA PHE A 154 -0.89 7.48 -7.40
C PHE A 154 -1.21 5.98 -7.36
N SER A 155 -0.19 5.17 -7.07
CA SER A 155 -0.29 3.72 -6.91
C SER A 155 0.73 3.22 -5.89
N LEU A 156 0.49 2.05 -5.34
CA LEU A 156 1.42 1.35 -4.46
C LEU A 156 1.96 0.11 -5.18
N ASP A 157 3.27 -0.04 -5.28
CA ASP A 157 3.89 -1.32 -5.69
C ASP A 157 4.00 -2.22 -4.45
N VAL A 158 3.35 -3.38 -4.49
CA VAL A 158 3.41 -4.37 -3.41
C VAL A 158 4.67 -5.21 -3.57
N LEU A 159 5.52 -5.17 -2.55
CA LEU A 159 6.78 -5.88 -2.47
C LEU A 159 6.64 -7.21 -1.71
N ASP A 160 5.89 -7.20 -0.62
CA ASP A 160 5.76 -8.33 0.30
C ASP A 160 4.41 -8.32 1.03
N ILE A 161 4.00 -9.49 1.54
CA ILE A 161 2.74 -9.70 2.25
C ILE A 161 3.05 -10.43 3.55
N ASP A 162 2.66 -9.88 4.70
CA ASP A 162 2.78 -10.58 5.98
C ASP A 162 1.52 -11.43 6.24
N PRO A 163 1.59 -12.78 6.19
CA PRO A 163 0.44 -13.63 6.39
C PRO A 163 0.08 -13.79 7.88
N SER A 164 1.04 -13.57 8.78
CA SER A 164 0.84 -13.69 10.23
C SER A 164 -0.16 -12.66 10.75
N PHE A 165 -0.11 -11.45 10.18
CA PHE A 165 -1.05 -10.39 10.48
C PHE A 165 -2.50 -10.81 10.20
N THR A 166 -2.76 -11.37 9.01
CA THR A 166 -4.11 -11.80 8.61
C THR A 166 -4.63 -12.94 9.49
N LEU A 167 -3.75 -13.88 9.86
CA LEU A 167 -4.09 -14.96 10.78
C LEU A 167 -4.51 -14.39 12.15
N GLY A 168 -3.74 -13.46 12.70
CA GLY A 168 -4.04 -12.80 13.97
C GLY A 168 -5.36 -12.02 13.94
N GLU A 169 -5.63 -11.28 12.86
CA GLU A 169 -6.91 -10.57 12.68
C GLU A 169 -8.11 -11.53 12.64
N MET A 170 -7.95 -12.69 12.01
CA MET A 170 -8.99 -13.72 11.95
C MET A 170 -9.26 -14.33 13.33
N GLU A 171 -8.21 -14.68 14.06
CA GLU A 171 -8.32 -15.20 15.43
C GLU A 171 -8.99 -14.17 16.35
N ALA A 172 -8.59 -12.90 16.26
CA ALA A 172 -9.22 -11.81 17.00
C ALA A 172 -10.70 -11.65 16.63
N LYS A 173 -11.05 -11.73 15.34
CA LYS A 173 -12.45 -11.67 14.87
C LYS A 173 -13.29 -12.83 15.42
N LEU A 174 -12.77 -14.05 15.38
CA LEU A 174 -13.45 -15.23 15.95
C LEU A 174 -13.67 -15.08 17.45
N ASN A 175 -12.65 -14.61 18.18
CA ASN A 175 -12.77 -14.38 19.62
C ASN A 175 -13.80 -13.29 19.95
N ARG A 176 -13.85 -12.19 19.19
CA ARG A 176 -14.90 -11.15 19.35
C ARG A 176 -16.31 -11.73 19.17
N ILE A 177 -16.53 -12.53 18.12
CA ILE A 177 -17.83 -13.19 17.89
C ILE A 177 -18.18 -14.12 19.05
N ARG A 178 -17.24 -14.97 19.49
CA ARG A 178 -17.45 -15.88 20.62
C ARG A 178 -17.79 -15.12 21.90
N THR A 179 -17.06 -14.05 22.22
CA THR A 179 -17.32 -13.23 23.39
C THR A 179 -18.70 -12.61 23.32
N ARG A 180 -19.09 -12.02 22.18
CA ARG A 180 -20.43 -11.45 21.98
C ARG A 180 -21.53 -12.49 22.23
N LEU A 181 -21.43 -13.66 21.60
CA LEU A 181 -22.41 -14.75 21.75
C LEU A 181 -22.51 -15.27 23.19
N LYS A 182 -21.39 -15.25 23.95
CA LYS A 182 -21.38 -15.61 25.37
C LYS A 182 -22.06 -14.54 26.24
N THR A 183 -21.78 -13.26 25.98
CA THR A 183 -22.43 -12.13 26.68
C THR A 183 -23.94 -12.11 26.43
N GLU A 184 -24.37 -12.40 25.20
CA GLU A 184 -25.79 -12.54 24.83
C GLU A 184 -26.42 -13.83 25.39
N GLY A 185 -25.65 -14.71 26.02
CA GLY A 185 -26.13 -15.97 26.63
C GLY A 185 -26.51 -17.06 25.62
N ILE A 186 -26.39 -16.80 24.32
CA ILE A 186 -26.85 -17.71 23.25
C ILE A 186 -25.81 -18.76 22.82
N TYR A 187 -24.56 -18.61 23.25
CA TYR A 187 -23.44 -19.46 22.82
C TYR A 187 -23.67 -20.97 22.98
N THR A 188 -24.39 -21.40 24.02
CA THR A 188 -24.62 -22.84 24.32
C THR A 188 -26.03 -23.32 23.95
N ASN A 189 -26.92 -22.44 23.47
CA ASN A 189 -28.33 -22.77 23.33
C ASN A 189 -28.58 -23.93 22.36
N ASN A 190 -27.86 -23.95 21.22
CA ASN A 190 -27.96 -25.05 20.26
C ASN A 190 -27.40 -26.38 20.79
N GLN A 191 -26.46 -26.35 21.76
CA GLN A 191 -25.89 -27.57 22.34
C GLN A 191 -26.83 -28.23 23.35
N LYS A 192 -27.75 -27.46 23.95
CA LYS A 192 -28.74 -27.96 24.93
C LYS A 192 -29.94 -28.64 24.27
N LEU A 193 -30.14 -28.46 22.97
CA LEU A 193 -31.20 -29.15 22.24
C LEU A 193 -30.88 -30.63 22.11
N ALA A 194 -31.90 -31.48 22.25
CA ALA A 194 -31.74 -32.91 22.06
C ALA A 194 -31.23 -33.18 20.63
N LYS A 195 -30.17 -33.99 20.49
CA LYS A 195 -29.65 -34.40 19.19
C LYS A 195 -30.71 -35.25 18.49
N THR A 196 -31.26 -34.74 17.39
CA THR A 196 -32.16 -35.49 16.51
C THR A 196 -31.43 -36.71 15.94
N ARG A 197 -32.05 -37.90 16.05
CA ARG A 197 -31.49 -39.17 15.52
C ARG A 197 -31.76 -39.34 14.02
N GLU A 198 -32.80 -38.70 13.48
CA GLU A 198 -33.23 -38.81 12.09
C GLU A 198 -33.53 -37.44 11.48
N PHE A 199 -32.84 -37.08 10.39
CA PHE A 199 -33.03 -35.81 9.70
C PHE A 199 -34.08 -35.94 8.59
N CYS A 200 -35.36 -35.76 8.93
CA CYS A 200 -36.47 -35.86 7.94
C CYS A 200 -36.81 -34.53 7.26
N LYS A 201 -36.47 -33.39 7.88
CA LYS A 201 -36.66 -32.04 7.32
C LYS A 201 -35.46 -31.18 7.70
N VAL A 202 -34.75 -30.65 6.70
CA VAL A 202 -33.54 -29.86 6.89
C VAL A 202 -33.80 -28.44 6.37
N ALA A 203 -33.61 -27.45 7.24
CA ALA A 203 -33.58 -26.05 6.86
C ALA A 203 -32.12 -25.59 6.80
N VAL A 204 -31.68 -25.11 5.64
CA VAL A 204 -30.34 -24.57 5.44
C VAL A 204 -30.40 -23.06 5.66
N ILE A 205 -29.73 -22.57 6.70
CA ILE A 205 -29.55 -21.14 6.94
C ILE A 205 -28.16 -20.77 6.46
N ALA A 206 -28.08 -19.91 5.44
CA ALA A 206 -26.82 -19.47 4.88
C ALA A 206 -26.88 -17.97 4.57
N PRO A 207 -25.76 -17.23 4.73
CA PRO A 207 -25.73 -15.82 4.38
C PRO A 207 -25.93 -15.62 2.86
N PRO A 208 -26.42 -14.46 2.41
CA PRO A 208 -26.78 -14.21 1.00
C PRO A 208 -25.64 -14.46 0.01
N THR A 209 -24.40 -14.29 0.49
CA THR A 209 -23.16 -14.41 -0.29
C THR A 209 -22.58 -15.83 -0.33
N SER A 210 -23.20 -16.81 0.32
CA SER A 210 -22.71 -18.19 0.34
C SER A 210 -23.06 -18.94 -0.94
N GLY A 211 -22.12 -19.74 -1.45
CA GLY A 211 -22.29 -20.49 -2.72
C GLY A 211 -23.47 -21.47 -2.74
N GLY A 212 -24.03 -21.83 -1.58
CA GLY A 212 -25.21 -22.69 -1.46
C GLY A 212 -26.55 -21.99 -1.69
N PHE A 213 -26.62 -20.65 -1.67
CA PHE A 213 -27.88 -19.92 -1.82
C PHE A 213 -28.42 -19.93 -3.26
N ARG A 214 -27.59 -20.26 -4.26
CA ARG A 214 -27.98 -20.30 -5.70
C ARG A 214 -28.61 -21.63 -6.15
N ARG A 215 -28.78 -22.61 -5.26
CA ARG A 215 -29.29 -23.94 -5.63
C ARG A 215 -30.30 -24.46 -4.62
N PHE A 216 -31.41 -23.76 -4.47
CA PHE A 216 -32.66 -24.30 -3.92
C PHE A 216 -33.84 -23.63 -4.61
#